data_AF-A0A6M0F6B1-F1
#
_entry.id   AF-A0A6M0F6B1-F1
#
_cell.length_a   1.000
_cell.length_b   1.000
_cell.length_c   1.000
_cell.angle_alpha   90.00
_cell.angle_beta   90.00
_cell.angle_gamma   90.00
#
_symmetry.space_group_name_H-M   'P 1'
#
loop_
_entity.id
_entity.type
_entity.pdbx_description
1 polymer ?
#
loop_
_entity_poly.entity_id
_entity_poly.type
_entity_poly.pdbx_seq_one_letter_code
_entity_poly.pdbx_strand_id
1 'polypeptide(L)'
;MNRAILASLCGSAIALSGVGCTYLSSQWNSLHQPAGQTHTTIRKVVLEDEPPVQAMTLERLENILQEAVDNLEGQGGIWQFDYDGVFMVLMTSDSHDRMRLVAPITDLENLTPEQQQKMLIANFHTALDARYAIGSLGGQPVVVAVFLHPLSSLGEEHFRSALNQVSQSAQTFGTTYSSGDLLLRPGAIERSPDPEDDVDI
;
A
#
# COMPACT_ATOMS: atom_id res chain seq x y z
N MET A 1 22.76 -1.00 52.78
CA MET A 1 23.32 -2.11 53.61
C MET A 1 22.58 -3.38 53.28
N ASN A 2 23.35 -4.45 52.99
CA ASN A 2 23.00 -5.88 52.87
C ASN A 2 22.06 -6.33 51.71
N ARG A 3 22.56 -7.04 50.68
CA ARG A 3 22.96 -8.49 50.59
C ARG A 3 21.74 -9.42 50.68
N ALA A 4 21.54 -10.51 49.94
CA ALA A 4 22.10 -11.22 48.77
C ALA A 4 21.25 -12.52 48.61
N ILE A 5 21.56 -13.40 47.62
CA ILE A 5 21.26 -14.87 47.50
C ILE A 5 20.04 -15.23 46.61
N LEU A 6 20.24 -15.68 45.34
CA LEU A 6 20.41 -17.07 44.79
C LEU A 6 19.08 -17.89 44.79
N ALA A 7 18.69 -18.76 43.86
CA ALA A 7 19.29 -19.56 42.77
C ALA A 7 18.17 -19.98 41.79
N SER A 8 18.37 -20.08 40.46
CA SER A 8 18.84 -21.25 39.66
C SER A 8 17.93 -22.49 39.65
N LEU A 9 17.59 -22.92 38.42
CA LEU A 9 17.21 -24.26 37.86
C LEU A 9 16.35 -23.95 36.60
N CYS A 10 16.49 -24.52 35.41
CA CYS A 10 17.11 -25.73 34.88
C CYS A 10 17.13 -25.60 33.34
N GLY A 11 18.07 -26.23 32.63
CA GLY A 11 17.99 -26.36 31.16
C GLY A 11 19.32 -26.31 30.40
N SER A 12 20.15 -27.33 30.60
CA SER A 12 21.20 -27.87 29.69
C SER A 12 20.80 -27.78 28.20
N ALA A 13 21.65 -27.81 27.17
CA ALA A 13 23.08 -27.87 26.89
C ALA A 13 23.18 -27.50 25.38
N ILE A 14 24.30 -27.01 24.87
CA ILE A 14 25.18 -27.75 23.95
C ILE A 14 26.48 -26.95 23.87
N ALA A 15 27.58 -27.64 24.18
CA ALA A 15 28.94 -27.19 24.01
C ALA A 15 29.40 -27.46 22.56
N LEU A 16 30.22 -26.56 22.00
CA LEU A 16 31.26 -26.91 21.03
C LEU A 16 32.41 -25.89 21.16
N SER A 17 33.55 -26.39 21.64
CA SER A 17 34.96 -26.04 21.35
C SER A 17 35.20 -24.80 20.47
N GLY A 18 36.03 -23.81 20.81
CA GLY A 18 37.32 -23.90 21.48
C GLY A 18 38.40 -24.36 20.49
N VAL A 19 39.20 -23.41 19.96
CA VAL A 19 40.67 -23.42 19.89
C VAL A 19 41.10 -22.25 18.97
N GLY A 20 41.85 -21.32 19.55
CA GLY A 20 42.51 -20.25 18.81
C GLY A 20 43.68 -20.78 17.98
N CYS A 21 43.93 -20.13 16.85
CA CYS A 21 45.13 -20.34 16.07
C CYS A 21 45.83 -19.00 15.91
N THR A 22 46.86 -18.79 16.73
CA THR A 22 47.84 -17.72 16.62
C THR A 22 48.61 -17.89 15.31
N TYR A 23 48.53 -16.87 14.46
CA TYR A 23 49.22 -16.79 13.19
C TYR A 23 50.74 -16.76 13.38
N LEU A 24 51.42 -17.76 12.82
CA LEU A 24 52.85 -17.72 12.56
C LEU A 24 53.11 -16.90 11.30
N SER A 25 53.95 -15.90 11.44
CA SER A 25 54.47 -15.07 10.36
C SER A 25 55.45 -15.84 9.46
N SER A 26 55.59 -15.29 8.25
CA SER A 26 56.79 -15.29 7.39
C SER A 26 56.84 -16.32 6.26
N GLN A 27 57.29 -15.80 5.12
CA GLN A 27 57.56 -16.44 3.84
C GLN A 27 56.31 -16.82 3.04
N TRP A 28 55.91 -15.94 2.13
CA TRP A 28 55.94 -16.21 0.67
C TRP A 28 55.84 -14.85 -0.04
N ASN A 29 56.97 -14.16 -0.10
CA ASN A 29 57.17 -13.03 -1.00
C ASN A 29 57.82 -13.56 -2.28
N SER A 30 57.04 -13.73 -3.35
CA SER A 30 57.44 -13.37 -4.72
C SER A 30 56.59 -14.08 -5.75
N LEU A 31 56.36 -13.34 -6.83
CA LEU A 31 55.71 -13.72 -8.09
C LEU A 31 54.19 -13.88 -7.95
N HIS A 32 53.48 -12.80 -8.26
CA HIS A 32 52.59 -12.67 -9.43
C HIS A 32 52.05 -11.23 -9.42
N GLN A 33 52.66 -10.35 -10.22
CA GLN A 33 51.97 -9.14 -10.68
C GLN A 33 51.19 -9.50 -11.94
N PRO A 34 49.88 -9.19 -11.99
CA PRO A 34 49.31 -8.74 -13.23
C PRO A 34 48.57 -7.39 -13.06
N ALA A 35 48.94 -6.48 -13.95
CA ALA A 35 48.11 -5.51 -14.65
C ALA A 35 47.02 -4.74 -13.89
N GLY A 36 47.23 -3.41 -13.80
CA GLY A 36 46.17 -2.42 -13.97
C GLY A 36 45.03 -2.46 -12.95
N GLN A 37 45.30 -2.04 -11.71
CA GLN A 37 44.24 -1.66 -10.78
C GLN A 37 43.64 -0.33 -11.23
N THR A 38 42.59 -0.38 -12.05
CA THR A 38 41.67 0.75 -12.14
C THR A 38 40.95 0.81 -10.79
N HIS A 39 41.36 1.76 -9.95
CA HIS A 39 40.58 2.14 -8.79
C HIS A 39 39.29 2.78 -9.29
N THR A 40 38.29 1.96 -9.60
CA THR A 40 36.90 2.43 -9.71
C THR A 40 36.47 2.76 -8.30
N THR A 41 36.62 4.05 -7.94
CA THR A 41 35.99 4.62 -6.76
C THR A 41 34.48 4.44 -6.92
N ILE A 42 33.93 3.38 -6.33
CA ILE A 42 32.49 3.29 -6.11
C ILE A 42 32.15 4.44 -5.18
N ARG A 43 31.57 5.52 -5.73
CA ARG A 43 30.93 6.55 -4.91
C ARG A 43 29.85 5.84 -4.11
N LYS A 44 30.04 5.77 -2.80
CA LYS A 44 28.98 5.45 -1.85
C LYS A 44 27.87 6.46 -2.10
N VAL A 45 26.81 6.04 -2.81
CA VAL A 45 25.57 6.80 -2.87
C VAL A 45 25.06 6.76 -1.44
N VAL A 46 25.21 7.87 -0.73
CA VAL A 46 24.52 8.10 0.53
C VAL A 46 23.07 8.23 0.11
N LEU A 47 22.29 7.17 0.31
CA LEU A 47 20.84 7.29 0.35
C LEU A 47 20.58 8.17 1.56
N GLU A 48 20.22 9.43 1.32
CA GLU A 48 19.69 10.28 2.37
C GLU A 48 18.43 9.57 2.88
N ASP A 49 18.41 9.21 4.16
CA ASP A 49 17.25 8.57 4.77
C ASP A 49 16.07 9.54 4.61
N GLU A 50 15.10 9.18 3.76
CA GLU A 50 13.83 9.88 3.65
C GLU A 50 13.26 10.07 5.06
N PRO A 51 12.75 11.28 5.40
CA PRO A 51 12.23 11.53 6.74
C PRO A 51 11.15 10.48 7.06
N PRO A 52 11.12 9.96 8.31
CA PRO A 52 10.19 8.91 8.66
C PRO A 52 8.77 9.38 8.36
N VAL A 53 8.02 8.58 7.59
CA VAL A 53 6.60 8.81 7.29
C VAL A 53 5.89 8.96 8.63
N GLN A 54 5.46 10.19 8.94
CA GLN A 54 4.69 10.44 10.16
C GLN A 54 3.36 9.73 10.03
N ALA A 55 3.09 8.80 10.96
CA ALA A 55 1.84 8.06 11.01
C ALA A 55 0.62 9.00 10.99
N MET A 56 -0.42 8.63 10.25
CA MET A 56 -1.65 9.42 10.19
C MET A 56 -2.46 9.24 11.49
N THR A 57 -2.83 10.36 12.11
CA THR A 57 -3.74 10.38 13.26
C THR A 57 -5.09 10.97 12.84
N LEU A 58 -6.15 10.74 13.64
CA LEU A 58 -7.47 11.31 13.36
C LEU A 58 -7.45 12.84 13.34
N GLU A 59 -6.73 13.47 14.26
CA GLU A 59 -6.59 14.94 14.33
C GLU A 59 -5.87 15.47 13.09
N ARG A 60 -4.80 14.81 12.65
CA ARG A 60 -4.08 15.20 11.44
C ARG A 60 -4.95 15.06 10.19
N LEU A 61 -5.72 13.97 10.12
CA LEU A 61 -6.65 13.72 9.02
C LEU A 61 -7.75 14.80 8.95
N GLU A 62 -8.29 15.19 10.10
CA GLU A 62 -9.27 16.27 10.22
C GLU A 62 -8.69 17.62 9.75
N ASN A 63 -7.47 17.96 10.16
CA ASN A 63 -6.80 19.18 9.69
C ASN A 63 -6.61 19.17 8.15
N ILE A 64 -6.18 18.04 7.58
CA ILE A 64 -6.04 17.91 6.12
C ILE A 64 -7.40 18.10 5.43
N LEU A 65 -8.46 17.52 5.98
CA LEU A 65 -9.81 17.68 5.44
C LEU A 65 -10.26 19.15 5.49
N GLN A 66 -10.10 19.83 6.63
CA GLN A 66 -10.48 21.25 6.78
C GLN A 66 -9.85 22.17 5.73
N GLU A 67 -8.66 21.82 5.25
CA GLU A 67 -7.95 22.57 4.20
C GLU A 67 -8.34 22.17 2.77
N ALA A 68 -8.76 20.92 2.57
CA ALA A 68 -8.85 20.31 1.24
C ALA A 68 -10.27 20.20 0.68
N VAL A 69 -11.30 20.29 1.53
CA VAL A 69 -12.69 19.95 1.15
C VAL A 69 -13.66 21.07 1.54
N ASP A 70 -14.82 21.07 0.90
CA ASP A 70 -15.93 21.98 1.18
C ASP A 70 -16.97 21.29 2.09
N ASN A 71 -17.75 22.09 2.83
CA ASN A 71 -18.89 21.61 3.64
C ASN A 71 -18.53 20.45 4.60
N LEU A 72 -17.35 20.50 5.22
CA LEU A 72 -16.91 19.46 6.15
C LEU A 72 -17.80 19.41 7.40
N GLU A 73 -18.42 18.26 7.62
CA GLU A 73 -19.23 17.94 8.79
C GLU A 73 -18.83 16.59 9.39
N GLY A 74 -19.09 16.40 10.68
CA GLY A 74 -18.75 15.17 11.40
C GLY A 74 -17.54 15.34 12.33
N GLN A 75 -17.24 14.29 13.07
CA GLN A 75 -16.19 14.27 14.10
C GLN A 75 -15.86 12.84 14.52
N GLY A 76 -14.74 12.65 15.21
CA GLY A 76 -14.44 11.38 15.88
C GLY A 76 -14.22 10.20 14.92
N GLY A 77 -13.65 10.47 13.74
CA GLY A 77 -13.32 9.42 12.77
C GLY A 77 -14.36 9.19 11.69
N ILE A 78 -15.51 9.89 11.73
CA ILE A 78 -16.51 9.86 10.67
C ILE A 78 -16.77 11.30 10.21
N TRP A 79 -16.53 11.55 8.93
CA TRP A 79 -16.73 12.86 8.31
C TRP A 79 -17.49 12.72 6.99
N GLN A 80 -18.28 13.73 6.68
CA GLN A 80 -18.93 13.91 5.39
C GLN A 80 -18.58 15.29 4.84
N PHE A 81 -18.40 15.39 3.53
CA PHE A 81 -17.94 16.62 2.90
C PHE A 81 -18.16 16.56 1.39
N ASP A 82 -18.01 17.70 0.74
CA ASP A 82 -17.97 17.81 -0.71
C ASP A 82 -16.53 17.99 -1.20
N TYR A 83 -16.15 17.25 -2.24
CA TYR A 83 -14.85 17.38 -2.89
C TYR A 83 -15.03 17.33 -4.40
N ASP A 84 -14.60 18.39 -5.09
CA ASP A 84 -14.73 18.51 -6.55
C ASP A 84 -16.17 18.26 -7.06
N GLY A 85 -17.16 18.80 -6.32
CA GLY A 85 -18.59 18.65 -6.63
C GLY A 85 -19.17 17.26 -6.34
N VAL A 86 -18.41 16.36 -5.70
CA VAL A 86 -18.86 15.02 -5.31
C VAL A 86 -18.99 14.93 -3.79
N PHE A 87 -20.17 14.53 -3.33
CA PHE A 87 -20.39 14.22 -1.91
C PHE A 87 -19.64 12.94 -1.51
N MET A 88 -18.90 13.00 -0.41
CA MET A 88 -18.10 11.90 0.11
C MET A 88 -18.26 11.71 1.60
N VAL A 89 -18.00 10.48 2.05
CA VAL A 89 -18.00 10.08 3.45
C VAL A 89 -16.70 9.34 3.77
N LEU A 90 -15.97 9.84 4.77
CA LEU A 90 -14.80 9.20 5.34
C LEU A 90 -15.19 8.50 6.64
N MET A 91 -14.87 7.22 6.74
CA MET A 91 -15.08 6.40 7.93
C MET A 91 -13.74 5.80 8.35
N THR A 92 -13.37 6.02 9.60
CA THR A 92 -12.14 5.49 10.17
C THR A 92 -12.44 4.68 11.43
N SER A 93 -11.56 3.72 11.72
CA SER A 93 -11.58 2.94 12.95
C SER A 93 -10.14 2.82 13.43
N ASP A 94 -9.77 3.63 14.42
CA ASP A 94 -8.45 3.60 15.05
C ASP A 94 -8.13 2.21 15.62
N SER A 95 -9.10 1.59 16.30
CA SER A 95 -8.95 0.24 16.90
C SER A 95 -8.72 -0.89 15.90
N HIS A 96 -9.09 -0.72 14.64
CA HIS A 96 -8.96 -1.74 13.60
C HIS A 96 -7.97 -1.34 12.51
N ASP A 97 -7.34 -0.17 12.64
CA ASP A 97 -6.45 0.43 11.67
C ASP A 97 -7.04 0.42 10.24
N ARG A 98 -8.23 1.02 10.10
CA ARG A 98 -8.95 1.04 8.81
C ARG A 98 -9.50 2.42 8.53
N MET A 99 -9.27 2.88 7.32
CA MET A 99 -9.90 4.02 6.70
C MET A 99 -10.69 3.55 5.46
N ARG A 100 -11.89 4.07 5.31
CA ARG A 100 -12.71 3.95 4.11
C ARG A 100 -13.16 5.33 3.67
N LEU A 101 -12.81 5.72 2.47
CA LEU A 101 -13.38 6.89 1.81
C LEU A 101 -14.40 6.40 0.78
N VAL A 102 -15.61 6.94 0.82
CA VAL A 102 -16.74 6.46 0.01
C VAL A 102 -17.44 7.63 -0.66
N ALA A 103 -17.69 7.52 -1.96
CA ALA A 103 -18.60 8.40 -2.70
C ALA A 103 -19.83 7.61 -3.14
N PRO A 104 -21.05 7.98 -2.71
CA PRO A 104 -22.28 7.42 -3.23
C PRO A 104 -22.48 7.83 -4.70
N ILE A 105 -22.88 6.89 -5.56
CA ILE A 105 -23.05 7.14 -7.00
C ILE A 105 -24.52 7.06 -7.38
N THR A 106 -25.17 5.91 -7.14
CA THR A 106 -26.57 5.67 -7.51
C THR A 106 -27.15 4.56 -6.66
N ASP A 107 -28.46 4.55 -6.46
CA ASP A 107 -29.14 3.42 -5.85
C ASP A 107 -28.95 2.14 -6.69
N LEU A 108 -28.86 1.00 -6.01
CA LEU A 108 -28.63 -0.28 -6.66
C LEU A 108 -29.74 -0.64 -7.66
N GLU A 109 -30.97 -0.20 -7.41
CA GLU A 109 -32.12 -0.45 -8.29
C GLU A 109 -31.96 0.15 -9.70
N ASN A 110 -31.16 1.22 -9.82
CA ASN A 110 -30.88 1.89 -11.08
C ASN A 110 -29.70 1.27 -11.84
N LEU A 111 -28.99 0.31 -11.24
CA LEU A 111 -27.82 -0.31 -11.84
C LEU A 111 -28.24 -1.35 -12.89
N THR A 112 -27.86 -1.13 -14.14
CA THR A 112 -28.09 -2.13 -15.21
C THR A 112 -27.05 -3.25 -15.16
N PRO A 113 -27.37 -4.47 -15.67
CA PRO A 113 -26.40 -5.57 -15.74
C PRO A 113 -25.13 -5.22 -16.54
N GLU A 114 -25.26 -4.41 -17.59
CA GLU A 114 -24.12 -3.95 -18.40
C GLU A 114 -23.19 -3.05 -17.58
N GLN A 115 -23.76 -2.09 -16.83
CA GLN A 115 -22.98 -1.22 -15.94
C GLN A 115 -22.30 -2.03 -14.84
N GLN A 116 -23.00 -3.01 -14.25
CA GLN A 116 -22.43 -3.92 -13.25
C GLN A 116 -21.20 -4.67 -13.80
N GLN A 117 -21.29 -5.21 -15.01
CA GLN A 117 -20.16 -5.88 -15.65
C GLN A 117 -19.01 -4.89 -15.92
N LYS A 118 -19.32 -3.69 -16.42
CA LYS A 118 -18.31 -2.64 -16.68
C LYS A 118 -17.59 -2.21 -15.40
N MET A 119 -18.29 -2.07 -14.28
CA MET A 119 -17.68 -1.77 -12.98
C MET A 119 -16.68 -2.85 -12.56
N LEU A 120 -17.04 -4.13 -12.70
CA LEU A 120 -16.16 -5.24 -12.33
C LEU A 120 -14.91 -5.31 -13.21
N ILE A 121 -15.06 -5.05 -14.51
CA ILE A 121 -13.93 -4.96 -15.44
C ILE A 121 -13.05 -3.75 -15.10
N ALA A 122 -13.66 -2.59 -14.83
CA ALA A 122 -12.95 -1.36 -14.46
C ALA A 122 -12.15 -1.53 -13.16
N ASN A 123 -12.70 -2.24 -12.17
CA ASN A 123 -11.99 -2.57 -10.92
C ASN A 123 -10.65 -3.29 -11.15
N PHE A 124 -10.53 -4.03 -12.26
CA PHE A 124 -9.29 -4.71 -12.62
C PHE A 124 -8.35 -3.83 -13.47
N HIS A 125 -8.90 -2.97 -14.33
CA HIS A 125 -8.10 -2.25 -15.34
C HIS A 125 -7.85 -0.76 -15.02
N THR A 126 -8.88 0.00 -14.64
CA THR A 126 -8.91 1.47 -14.70
C THR A 126 -9.25 2.16 -13.39
N ALA A 127 -9.75 1.41 -12.40
CA ALA A 127 -10.11 1.96 -11.09
C ALA A 127 -8.90 2.12 -10.13
N LEU A 128 -7.67 1.81 -10.59
CA LEU A 128 -6.42 1.97 -9.84
C LEU A 128 -6.48 1.41 -8.42
N ASP A 129 -6.53 2.26 -7.40
CA ASP A 129 -6.66 1.88 -5.99
C ASP A 129 -8.12 2.00 -5.48
N ALA A 130 -8.94 2.81 -6.14
CA ALA A 130 -10.37 2.91 -5.89
C ALA A 130 -11.11 1.67 -6.43
N ARG A 131 -12.26 1.34 -5.85
CA ARG A 131 -13.09 0.23 -6.29
C ARG A 131 -14.54 0.66 -6.35
N TYR A 132 -15.25 0.21 -7.37
CA TYR A 132 -16.70 0.22 -7.37
C TYR A 132 -17.21 -0.94 -6.52
N ALA A 133 -18.15 -0.66 -5.62
CA ALA A 133 -18.76 -1.63 -4.74
C ALA A 133 -20.26 -1.36 -4.56
N ILE A 134 -20.95 -2.33 -3.99
CA ILE A 134 -22.32 -2.16 -3.52
C ILE A 134 -22.24 -2.09 -2.00
N GLY A 135 -22.59 -0.93 -1.45
CA GLY A 135 -22.63 -0.67 -0.02
C GLY A 135 -24.06 -0.52 0.48
N SER A 136 -24.20 -0.33 1.79
CA SER A 136 -25.44 0.15 2.38
C SER A 136 -25.19 1.47 3.10
N LEU A 137 -25.84 2.53 2.62
CA LEU A 137 -25.84 3.84 3.25
C LEU A 137 -27.28 4.17 3.62
N GLY A 138 -27.50 4.61 4.87
CA GLY A 138 -28.86 4.92 5.35
C GLY A 138 -29.83 3.73 5.34
N GLY A 139 -29.33 2.49 5.29
CA GLY A 139 -30.14 1.26 5.24
C GLY A 139 -30.64 0.86 3.85
N GLN A 140 -30.26 1.57 2.79
CA GLN A 140 -30.58 1.23 1.40
C GLN A 140 -29.33 0.73 0.66
N PRO A 141 -29.47 -0.17 -0.33
CA PRO A 141 -28.35 -0.63 -1.15
C PRO A 141 -27.98 0.42 -2.20
N VAL A 142 -26.73 0.88 -2.17
CA VAL A 142 -26.23 1.97 -3.01
C VAL A 142 -24.93 1.52 -3.68
N VAL A 143 -24.78 1.86 -4.96
CA VAL A 143 -23.53 1.74 -5.70
C VAL A 143 -22.60 2.86 -5.25
N VAL A 144 -21.38 2.50 -4.87
CA VAL A 144 -20.40 3.44 -4.33
C VAL A 144 -19.05 3.27 -5.02
N ALA A 145 -18.31 4.37 -5.14
CA ALA A 145 -16.86 4.32 -5.28
C ALA A 145 -16.25 4.32 -3.88
N VAL A 146 -15.27 3.45 -3.64
CA VAL A 146 -14.64 3.29 -2.34
C VAL A 146 -13.13 3.15 -2.47
N PHE A 147 -12.40 3.80 -1.55
CA PHE A 147 -10.99 3.60 -1.34
C PHE A 147 -10.77 3.06 0.09
N LEU A 148 -9.98 2.00 0.22
CA LEU A 148 -9.76 1.26 1.47
C LEU A 148 -8.28 1.27 1.80
N HIS A 149 -7.90 1.72 2.99
CA HIS A 149 -6.49 1.74 3.38
C HIS A 149 -6.31 1.65 4.90
N PRO A 150 -5.22 1.05 5.42
CA PRO A 150 -4.85 1.18 6.82
C PRO A 150 -4.54 2.63 7.20
N LEU A 151 -4.91 3.07 8.40
CA LEU A 151 -4.63 4.45 8.84
C LEU A 151 -3.13 4.63 9.13
N SER A 152 -2.49 3.62 9.73
CA SER A 152 -1.09 3.64 10.17
C SER A 152 -0.08 3.90 9.05
N SER A 153 -0.35 3.39 7.84
CA SER A 153 0.52 3.55 6.67
C SER A 153 0.07 4.65 5.71
N LEU A 154 -0.98 5.41 6.05
CA LEU A 154 -1.52 6.42 5.15
C LEU A 154 -0.65 7.69 5.19
N GLY A 155 0.03 7.99 4.09
CA GLY A 155 0.68 9.30 3.88
C GLY A 155 -0.32 10.39 3.49
N GLU A 156 0.07 11.65 3.61
CA GLU A 156 -0.81 12.78 3.23
C GLU A 156 -1.02 12.81 1.71
N GLU A 157 0.05 12.64 0.94
CA GLU A 157 0.00 12.55 -0.52
C GLU A 157 -0.87 11.39 -0.99
N HIS A 158 -0.82 10.24 -0.30
CA HIS A 158 -1.68 9.10 -0.58
C HIS A 158 -3.14 9.40 -0.26
N PHE A 159 -3.42 10.11 0.83
CA PHE A 159 -4.79 10.52 1.16
C PHE A 159 -5.35 11.53 0.15
N ARG A 160 -4.56 12.52 -0.27
CA ARG A 160 -4.96 13.46 -1.33
C ARG A 160 -5.16 12.76 -2.68
N SER A 161 -4.33 11.77 -3.00
CA SER A 161 -4.55 10.91 -4.17
C SER A 161 -5.86 10.13 -4.06
N ALA A 162 -6.18 9.58 -2.88
CA ALA A 162 -7.43 8.86 -2.64
C ALA A 162 -8.67 9.74 -2.88
N LEU A 163 -8.66 11.00 -2.42
CA LEU A 163 -9.74 11.96 -2.68
C LEU A 163 -10.00 12.13 -4.19
N ASN A 164 -8.93 12.36 -4.95
CA ASN A 164 -9.02 12.47 -6.41
C ASN A 164 -9.54 11.18 -7.06
N GLN A 165 -9.01 10.03 -6.67
CA GLN A 165 -9.40 8.75 -7.26
C GLN A 165 -10.87 8.40 -7.02
N VAL A 166 -11.37 8.67 -5.80
CA VAL A 166 -12.77 8.44 -5.46
C VAL A 166 -13.68 9.43 -6.19
N SER A 167 -13.31 10.71 -6.26
CA SER A 167 -14.07 11.73 -7.01
C SER A 167 -14.22 11.35 -8.47
N GLN A 168 -13.10 11.06 -9.14
CA GLN A 168 -13.09 10.74 -10.56
C GLN A 168 -13.82 9.43 -10.86
N SER A 169 -13.72 8.44 -9.98
CA SER A 169 -14.50 7.21 -10.12
C SER A 169 -16.01 7.48 -10.05
N ALA A 170 -16.44 8.36 -9.15
CA ALA A 170 -17.85 8.74 -9.06
C ALA A 170 -18.31 9.52 -10.31
N GLN A 171 -17.52 10.49 -10.77
CA GLN A 171 -17.85 11.34 -11.93
C GLN A 171 -17.84 10.58 -13.27
N THR A 172 -16.93 9.62 -13.46
CA THR A 172 -16.78 8.86 -14.71
C THR A 172 -17.68 7.62 -14.78
N PHE A 173 -18.42 7.34 -13.72
CA PHE A 173 -19.40 6.25 -13.70
C PHE A 173 -20.42 6.43 -14.83
N GLY A 174 -20.70 5.34 -15.56
CA GLY A 174 -21.58 5.39 -16.73
C GLY A 174 -20.88 5.73 -18.05
N THR A 175 -19.64 6.23 -18.02
CA THR A 175 -18.88 6.59 -19.21
C THR A 175 -17.59 5.79 -19.32
N THR A 176 -16.47 6.31 -18.81
CA THR A 176 -15.12 5.71 -18.93
C THR A 176 -14.76 4.80 -17.76
N TYR A 177 -15.44 4.91 -16.61
CA TYR A 177 -15.16 4.13 -15.40
C TYR A 177 -13.67 4.16 -15.00
N SER A 178 -13.09 5.37 -14.94
CA SER A 178 -11.68 5.58 -14.60
C SER A 178 -11.53 6.40 -13.33
N SER A 179 -10.55 6.03 -12.50
CA SER A 179 -10.22 6.74 -11.26
C SER A 179 -9.10 7.77 -11.43
N GLY A 180 -8.57 7.93 -12.64
CA GLY A 180 -7.36 8.69 -12.91
C GLY A 180 -7.01 8.73 -14.39
N ASP A 181 -6.05 9.59 -14.73
CA ASP A 181 -5.38 9.61 -16.04
C ASP A 181 -4.36 8.48 -16.23
N LEU A 182 -4.09 7.70 -15.16
CA LEU A 182 -3.07 6.67 -15.15
C LEU A 182 -3.64 5.36 -15.74
N LEU A 183 -3.38 5.14 -17.03
CA LEU A 183 -3.73 3.88 -17.69
C LEU A 183 -2.67 2.82 -17.40
N LEU A 184 -3.01 1.84 -16.54
CA LEU A 184 -2.21 0.63 -16.34
C LEU A 184 -2.28 -0.23 -17.61
N ARG A 185 -1.26 -0.13 -18.47
CA ARG A 185 -1.12 -1.03 -19.62
C ARG A 185 -0.78 -2.43 -19.13
N PRO A 186 -1.59 -3.45 -19.47
CA PRO A 186 -1.19 -4.83 -19.24
C PRO A 186 0.10 -5.08 -20.03
N GLY A 187 1.17 -5.50 -19.36
CA GLY A 187 2.25 -6.18 -20.04
C GLY A 187 1.69 -7.44 -20.69
N ALA A 188 2.02 -7.72 -21.94
CA ALA A 188 1.60 -8.95 -22.60
C ALA A 188 2.15 -10.14 -21.80
N ILE A 189 1.28 -10.88 -21.12
CA ILE A 189 1.63 -12.20 -20.61
C ILE A 189 1.44 -13.14 -21.80
N GLU A 190 2.49 -13.29 -22.60
CA GLU A 190 2.56 -14.37 -23.56
C GLU A 190 2.59 -15.67 -22.76
N ARG A 191 1.49 -16.43 -22.78
CA ARG A 191 1.57 -17.84 -22.41
C ARG A 191 2.41 -18.51 -23.49
N SER A 192 3.53 -19.08 -23.08
CA SER A 192 4.22 -20.08 -23.90
C SER A 192 3.19 -21.14 -24.31
N PRO A 193 3.17 -21.59 -25.57
CA PRO A 193 2.33 -22.71 -25.98
C PRO A 193 2.62 -23.90 -25.06
N ASP A 194 1.57 -24.56 -24.57
CA ASP A 194 1.73 -25.84 -23.89
C ASP A 194 2.41 -26.80 -24.88
N PRO A 195 3.38 -27.62 -24.43
CA PRO A 195 3.98 -28.62 -25.29
C PRO A 195 2.86 -29.54 -25.78
N GLU A 196 2.64 -29.57 -27.10
CA GLU A 196 1.70 -30.50 -27.71
C GLU A 196 2.14 -31.92 -27.34
N ASP A 197 1.22 -32.70 -26.77
CA ASP A 197 1.43 -34.12 -26.51
C ASP A 197 1.57 -34.83 -27.86
N ASP A 198 2.80 -35.00 -28.32
CA ASP A 198 3.18 -35.93 -29.39
C ASP A 198 2.85 -37.37 -28.92
N VAL A 199 1.58 -37.75 -29.04
CA VAL A 199 1.16 -39.14 -29.00
C VAL A 199 1.20 -39.67 -30.42
N ASP A 200 2.36 -40.16 -30.84
CA ASP A 200 2.49 -41.03 -32.00
C ASP A 200 1.58 -42.27 -31.80
N ILE A 201 0.53 -42.40 -32.62
CA ILE A 201 -0.26 -43.63 -32.82
C ILE A 201 0.02 -44.17 -34.21
#